data_AF-A0A4V6T3N1-F1
#
_entry.id   AF-A0A4V6T3N1-F1
#
_cell.length_a   1.000
_cell.length_b   1.000
_cell.length_c   1.000
_cell.angle_alpha   90.00
_cell.angle_beta   90.00
_cell.angle_gamma   90.00
#
_symmetry.space_group_name_H-M   'P 1'
#
loop_
_entity.id
_entity.type
_entity.pdbx_description
1 polymer ?
#
loop_
_entity_poly.entity_id
_entity_poly.type
_entity_poly.pdbx_seq_one_letter_code
_entity_poly.pdbx_strand_id
1 'polypeptide(L)'
;MTSGTISFLLIIVTALISYKGFKDHFFFEKYEFGVDKIRLYKDYKRLITSGFLHVNWMHLIFNMLGLYFFAGSLIRELNTGQFLLIYFASLVGGNLLSLLVYKNQGDYTSVGASGAVNGAIFATIALNPSVSIMFLPGWIFGLIYIGITIWGVRSKRDNIGHEAHLGGALIGMLLAICLKPDDIQENYIYVLLIAVPTLVFIYLIITRPHILMIDNLFFKTHTDHYSIDHKYNETKANQQQEIDRILDKISKRGINSLSQKEKKMLKDYSKK
;
A
#
# COMPACT_ATOMS: atom_id res chain seq x y z
N MET A 1 24.84 18.35 -7.05
CA MET A 1 25.00 17.42 -5.90
C MET A 1 23.80 17.42 -4.94
N THR A 2 22.70 18.12 -5.21
CA THR A 2 21.54 18.25 -4.29
C THR A 2 20.37 17.30 -4.57
N SER A 3 20.28 16.73 -5.78
CA SER A 3 19.10 15.98 -6.23
C SER A 3 18.86 14.67 -5.47
N GLY A 4 19.92 13.98 -5.02
CA GLY A 4 19.80 12.68 -4.36
C GLY A 4 19.54 12.77 -2.85
N THR A 5 19.95 13.85 -2.19
CA THR A 5 19.95 13.93 -0.72
C THR A 5 18.54 13.82 -0.14
N ILE A 6 17.55 14.45 -0.78
CA ILE A 6 16.16 14.44 -0.29
C ILE A 6 15.51 13.06 -0.46
N SER A 7 15.77 12.36 -1.57
CA SER A 7 15.21 11.03 -1.80
C SER A 7 15.83 10.00 -0.85
N PHE A 8 17.14 10.10 -0.61
CA PHE A 8 17.80 9.28 0.42
C PHE A 8 17.24 9.55 1.82
N LEU A 9 17.00 10.81 2.18
CA LEU A 9 16.38 11.15 3.46
C LEU A 9 14.98 10.53 3.60
N LEU A 10 14.14 10.63 2.56
CA LEU A 10 12.82 9.98 2.56
C LEU A 10 12.92 8.46 2.71
N ILE A 11 13.87 7.82 2.01
CA ILE A 11 14.11 6.38 2.11
C ILE A 11 14.51 6.00 3.55
N ILE A 12 15.47 6.72 4.14
CA ILE A 12 15.96 6.46 5.50
C ILE A 12 14.84 6.65 6.52
N VAL A 13 14.11 7.76 6.46
CA VAL A 13 13.00 8.05 7.37
C VAL A 13 11.92 6.96 7.26
N THR A 14 11.55 6.57 6.05
CA THR A 14 10.57 5.51 5.81
C THR A 14 11.05 4.17 6.35
N ALA A 15 12.31 3.82 6.12
CA ALA A 15 12.90 2.58 6.63
C ALA A 15 12.93 2.55 8.17
N LEU A 16 13.29 3.65 8.83
CA LEU A 16 13.31 3.75 10.29
C LEU A 16 11.91 3.65 10.90
N ILE A 17 10.92 4.34 10.33
CA ILE A 17 9.52 4.29 10.79
C ILE A 17 8.95 2.88 10.58
N SER A 18 9.17 2.28 9.41
CA SER A 18 8.74 0.91 9.12
C SER A 18 9.42 -0.10 10.04
N TYR A 19 10.72 0.04 10.31
CA TYR A 19 11.44 -0.81 11.25
C TYR A 19 10.85 -0.76 12.66
N LYS A 20 10.48 0.44 13.13
CA LYS A 20 9.78 0.60 14.40
C LYS A 20 8.41 -0.08 14.35
N GLY A 21 7.66 0.10 13.27
CA GLY A 21 6.36 -0.57 13.04
C GLY A 21 6.45 -2.10 13.05
N PHE A 22 7.54 -2.69 12.52
CA PHE A 22 7.75 -4.14 12.57
C PHE A 22 7.97 -4.68 14.00
N LYS A 23 8.45 -3.83 14.91
CA LYS A 23 8.78 -4.23 16.29
C LYS A 23 7.70 -3.89 17.31
N ASP A 24 6.89 -2.88 17.03
CA ASP A 24 5.92 -2.33 17.96
C ASP A 24 4.53 -2.25 17.30
N HIS A 25 3.68 -3.19 17.68
CA HIS A 25 2.32 -3.30 17.14
C HIS A 25 1.45 -2.09 17.50
N PHE A 26 1.57 -1.55 18.72
CA PHE A 26 0.84 -0.35 19.10
C PHE A 26 1.28 0.87 18.29
N PHE A 27 2.58 0.98 17.97
CA PHE A 27 3.07 2.00 17.06
C PHE A 27 2.52 1.81 15.65
N PHE A 28 2.48 0.56 15.15
CA PHE A 28 1.91 0.24 13.83
C PHE A 28 0.43 0.65 13.73
N GLU A 29 -0.42 0.16 14.64
CA GLU A 29 -1.86 0.47 14.67
C GLU A 29 -2.14 1.97 14.88
N LYS A 30 -1.24 2.69 15.55
CA LYS A 30 -1.39 4.13 15.78
C LYS A 30 -1.24 4.95 14.50
N TYR A 31 -0.48 4.47 13.50
CA TYR A 31 -0.11 5.24 12.32
C TYR A 31 -0.58 4.63 10.98
N GLU A 32 -1.06 3.39 10.97
CA GLU A 32 -1.62 2.76 9.77
C GLU A 32 -2.85 3.51 9.25
N PHE A 33 -3.16 3.32 7.97
CA PHE A 33 -4.43 3.78 7.42
C PHE A 33 -5.55 2.94 8.02
N GLY A 34 -6.65 3.57 8.39
CA GLY A 34 -7.84 2.86 8.86
C GLY A 34 -9.10 3.67 8.59
N VAL A 35 -10.07 3.06 7.91
CA VAL A 35 -11.28 3.76 7.45
C VAL A 35 -12.04 4.38 8.61
N ASP A 36 -12.36 3.61 9.65
CA ASP A 36 -13.09 4.14 10.81
C ASP A 36 -12.26 5.17 11.59
N LYS A 37 -10.95 4.94 11.75
CA LYS A 37 -10.03 5.88 12.40
C LYS A 37 -10.05 7.25 11.71
N ILE A 38 -10.12 7.26 10.38
CA ILE A 38 -10.16 8.50 9.60
C ILE A 38 -11.58 9.11 9.58
N ARG A 39 -12.62 8.30 9.30
CA ARG A 39 -13.99 8.82 9.06
C ARG A 39 -14.72 9.16 10.36
N LEU A 40 -14.65 8.29 11.36
CA LEU A 40 -15.37 8.43 12.63
C LEU A 40 -14.55 9.22 13.64
N TYR A 41 -13.28 8.84 13.84
CA TYR A 41 -12.41 9.45 14.85
C TYR A 41 -11.61 10.66 14.32
N LYS A 42 -11.76 11.02 13.05
CA LYS A 42 -11.14 12.21 12.43
C LYS A 42 -9.62 12.23 12.50
N ASP A 43 -8.99 11.05 12.55
CA ASP A 43 -7.55 10.91 12.65
C ASP A 43 -6.86 11.04 11.28
N TYR A 44 -6.97 12.23 10.67
CA TYR A 44 -6.55 12.49 9.30
C TYR A 44 -5.06 12.33 9.04
N LYS A 45 -4.21 12.36 10.09
CA LYS A 45 -2.76 12.13 9.95
C LYS A 45 -2.44 10.80 9.29
N ARG A 46 -3.35 9.81 9.44
CA ARG A 46 -3.26 8.47 8.84
C ARG A 46 -3.27 8.46 7.32
N LEU A 47 -3.70 9.55 6.67
CA LEU A 47 -3.56 9.72 5.22
C LEU A 47 -2.11 9.91 4.77
N ILE A 48 -1.22 10.32 5.69
CA ILE A 48 0.21 10.53 5.42
C ILE A 48 1.05 9.50 6.17
N THR A 49 0.76 9.27 7.46
CA THR A 49 1.62 8.43 8.31
C THR A 49 1.65 6.96 7.87
N SER A 50 0.56 6.46 7.27
CA SER A 50 0.49 5.11 6.71
C SER A 50 1.49 4.88 5.58
N GLY A 51 1.89 5.95 4.87
CA GLY A 51 2.90 5.91 3.80
C GLY A 51 4.30 5.54 4.29
N PHE A 52 4.57 5.73 5.58
CA PHE A 52 5.86 5.45 6.18
C PHE A 52 5.94 4.08 6.87
N LEU A 53 4.84 3.33 6.90
CA LEU A 53 4.74 1.97 7.44
C LEU A 53 4.68 0.95 6.30
N HIS A 54 5.17 -0.26 6.56
CA HIS A 54 5.07 -1.39 5.63
C HIS A 54 4.75 -2.65 6.42
N VAL A 55 4.16 -3.66 5.78
CA VAL A 55 3.79 -4.93 6.42
C VAL A 55 4.96 -5.92 6.55
N ASN A 56 5.96 -5.83 5.67
CA ASN A 56 7.16 -6.66 5.73
C ASN A 56 8.34 -6.02 4.98
N TRP A 57 9.53 -6.61 5.14
CA TRP A 57 10.76 -6.15 4.50
C TRP A 57 10.71 -6.14 2.97
N MET A 58 10.12 -7.16 2.34
CA MET A 58 10.04 -7.22 0.87
C MET A 58 9.19 -6.06 0.33
N HIS A 59 8.05 -5.78 0.96
CA HIS A 59 7.19 -4.65 0.60
C HIS A 59 7.94 -3.32 0.77
N LEU A 60 8.67 -3.12 1.86
CA LEU A 60 9.50 -1.94 2.07
C LEU A 60 10.60 -1.81 1.00
N ILE A 61 11.35 -2.88 0.73
CA ILE A 61 12.47 -2.88 -0.21
C ILE A 61 11.99 -2.50 -1.61
N PHE A 62 10.92 -3.11 -2.12
CA PHE A 62 10.42 -2.78 -3.45
C PHE A 62 9.93 -1.34 -3.56
N ASN A 63 9.28 -0.80 -2.52
CA ASN A 63 8.89 0.62 -2.50
C ASN A 63 10.12 1.54 -2.52
N MET A 64 11.12 1.26 -1.70
CA MET A 64 12.31 2.10 -1.61
C MET A 64 13.18 2.00 -2.86
N LEU A 65 13.24 0.83 -3.52
CA LEU A 65 13.86 0.67 -4.83
C LEU A 65 13.14 1.49 -5.90
N GLY A 66 11.81 1.42 -5.95
CA GLY A 66 11.01 2.27 -6.85
C GLY A 66 11.30 3.75 -6.61
N LEU A 67 11.26 4.20 -5.35
CA LEU A 67 11.58 5.58 -5.01
C LEU A 67 13.00 5.97 -5.44
N TYR A 68 13.98 5.11 -5.20
CA TYR A 68 15.39 5.34 -5.56
C TYR A 68 15.59 5.54 -7.06
N PHE A 69 14.97 4.69 -7.89
CA PHE A 69 15.13 4.76 -9.34
C PHE A 69 14.47 6.01 -9.96
N PHE A 70 13.29 6.40 -9.48
CA PHE A 70 12.51 7.46 -10.13
C PHE A 70 12.71 8.86 -9.52
N ALA A 71 12.98 8.97 -8.22
CA ALA A 71 13.09 10.28 -7.57
C ALA A 71 14.20 11.15 -8.16
N GLY A 72 15.39 10.56 -8.37
CA GLY A 72 16.52 11.31 -8.91
C GLY A 72 16.26 11.86 -10.32
N SER A 73 15.53 11.11 -11.15
CA SER A 73 15.16 11.57 -12.50
C SER A 73 14.16 12.71 -12.44
N LEU A 74 13.09 12.57 -11.65
CA LEU A 74 12.09 13.62 -11.49
C LEU A 74 12.65 14.91 -10.91
N ILE A 75 13.54 14.82 -9.92
CA ILE A 75 14.13 16.02 -9.31
C ILE A 75 15.01 16.78 -10.31
N ARG A 76 15.63 16.10 -11.27
CA ARG A 76 16.40 16.74 -12.36
C ARG A 76 15.50 17.39 -13.41
N GLU A 77 14.38 16.74 -13.74
CA GLU A 77 13.44 17.23 -14.74
C GLU A 77 12.57 18.39 -14.23
N LEU A 78 12.29 18.36 -12.93
CA LEU A 78 11.48 19.33 -12.21
C LEU A 78 12.39 20.12 -11.25
N ASN A 79 12.10 20.04 -9.96
CA ASN A 79 12.98 20.43 -8.87
C ASN A 79 12.56 19.67 -7.60
N THR A 80 13.30 19.86 -6.51
CA THR A 80 13.03 19.19 -5.23
C THR A 80 11.63 19.48 -4.68
N GLY A 81 11.15 20.72 -4.75
CA GLY A 81 9.83 21.09 -4.23
C GLY A 81 8.70 20.45 -5.02
N GLN A 82 8.80 20.46 -6.35
CA GLN A 82 7.85 19.84 -7.27
C GLN A 82 7.81 18.31 -7.12
N PHE A 83 8.97 17.67 -6.96
CA PHE A 83 9.03 16.23 -6.65
C PHE A 83 8.34 15.90 -5.32
N LEU A 84 8.61 16.67 -4.26
CA LEU A 84 7.96 16.46 -2.95
C LEU A 84 6.45 16.67 -3.05
N LEU A 85 6.00 17.66 -3.82
CA LEU A 85 4.58 17.88 -4.10
C LEU A 85 3.96 16.66 -4.77
N ILE A 86 4.56 16.14 -5.84
CA ILE A 86 4.09 14.91 -6.51
C ILE A 86 4.05 13.75 -5.53
N TYR A 87 5.14 13.51 -4.79
CA TYR A 87 5.24 12.39 -3.86
C TYR A 87 4.14 12.41 -2.79
N PHE A 88 3.98 13.53 -2.07
CA PHE A 88 3.00 13.63 -0.98
C PHE A 88 1.57 13.78 -1.48
N ALA A 89 1.34 14.48 -2.59
CA ALA A 89 0.00 14.57 -3.17
C ALA A 89 -0.46 13.21 -3.70
N SER A 90 0.42 12.42 -4.33
CA SER A 90 0.10 11.05 -4.74
C SER A 90 -0.12 10.11 -3.57
N LEU A 91 0.64 10.26 -2.47
CA LEU A 91 0.38 9.52 -1.23
C LEU A 91 -1.04 9.79 -0.69
N VAL A 92 -1.36 11.07 -0.52
CA VAL A 92 -2.65 11.50 0.01
C VAL A 92 -3.78 11.14 -0.96
N GLY A 93 -3.59 11.40 -2.26
CA GLY A 93 -4.56 11.11 -3.30
C GLY A 93 -4.88 9.63 -3.45
N GLY A 94 -3.86 8.76 -3.37
CA GLY A 94 -4.04 7.32 -3.29
C GLY A 94 -4.87 6.92 -2.07
N ASN A 95 -4.49 7.39 -0.88
CA ASN A 95 -5.20 7.08 0.36
C ASN A 95 -6.63 7.66 0.39
N LEU A 96 -6.88 8.80 -0.24
CA LEU A 96 -8.23 9.35 -0.40
C LEU A 96 -9.07 8.48 -1.33
N LEU A 97 -8.49 7.96 -2.42
CA LEU A 97 -9.22 7.00 -3.27
C LEU A 97 -9.55 5.71 -2.52
N SER A 98 -8.61 5.15 -1.75
CA SER A 98 -8.89 4.02 -0.85
C SER A 98 -10.02 4.36 0.13
N LEU A 99 -9.99 5.54 0.75
CA LEU A 99 -11.04 5.98 1.67
C LEU A 99 -12.42 6.06 1.01
N LEU A 100 -12.48 6.53 -0.25
CA LEU A 100 -13.74 6.64 -1.00
C LEU A 100 -14.29 5.26 -1.39
N VAL A 101 -13.43 4.36 -1.84
CA VAL A 101 -13.79 3.00 -2.26
C VAL A 101 -14.23 2.15 -1.06
N TYR A 102 -13.47 2.22 0.04
CA TYR A 102 -13.67 1.40 1.24
C TYR A 102 -14.48 2.12 2.32
N LYS A 103 -15.14 3.23 2.03
CA LYS A 103 -15.89 4.02 3.04
C LYS A 103 -16.87 3.20 3.88
N ASN A 104 -17.44 2.13 3.34
CA ASN A 104 -18.41 1.26 4.03
C ASN A 104 -17.78 0.00 4.66
N GLN A 105 -16.45 -0.12 4.66
CA GLN A 105 -15.68 -1.23 5.24
C GLN A 105 -14.80 -0.65 6.36
N GLY A 106 -15.37 -0.52 7.56
CA GLY A 106 -14.75 0.24 8.67
C GLY A 106 -13.45 -0.34 9.20
N ASP A 107 -13.30 -1.66 9.07
CA ASP A 107 -12.15 -2.48 9.44
C ASP A 107 -11.03 -2.49 8.38
N TYR A 108 -11.24 -1.88 7.21
CA TYR A 108 -10.20 -1.80 6.19
C TYR A 108 -9.02 -0.96 6.67
N THR A 109 -7.83 -1.56 6.63
CA THR A 109 -6.55 -0.91 6.92
C THR A 109 -5.56 -1.10 5.78
N SER A 110 -4.60 -0.19 5.67
CA SER A 110 -3.52 -0.28 4.69
C SER A 110 -2.26 0.47 5.14
N VAL A 111 -1.12 0.11 4.57
CA VAL A 111 0.17 0.79 4.79
C VAL A 111 1.01 0.71 3.53
N GLY A 112 1.93 1.66 3.35
CA GLY A 112 2.94 1.61 2.30
C GLY A 112 3.09 2.92 1.54
N ALA A 113 4.31 3.19 1.08
CA ALA A 113 4.63 4.36 0.26
C ALA A 113 4.16 4.23 -1.20
N SER A 114 3.50 3.14 -1.56
CA SER A 114 3.30 2.74 -2.96
C SER A 114 2.44 3.69 -3.77
N GLY A 115 1.45 4.36 -3.17
CA GLY A 115 0.72 5.45 -3.83
C GLY A 115 1.65 6.59 -4.27
N ALA A 116 2.57 6.98 -3.38
CA ALA A 116 3.57 8.01 -3.65
C ALA A 116 4.58 7.59 -4.73
N VAL A 117 5.07 6.35 -4.64
CA VAL A 117 6.02 5.77 -5.59
C VAL A 117 5.40 5.63 -6.98
N ASN A 118 4.15 5.16 -7.07
CA ASN A 118 3.41 5.13 -8.33
C ASN A 118 3.17 6.53 -8.89
N GLY A 119 2.91 7.52 -8.02
CA GLY A 119 2.88 8.92 -8.42
C GLY A 119 4.17 9.37 -9.11
N ALA A 120 5.32 9.04 -8.54
CA ALA A 120 6.62 9.33 -9.15
C ALA A 120 6.82 8.59 -10.48
N ILE A 121 6.45 7.32 -10.57
CA ILE A 121 6.54 6.53 -11.80
C ILE A 121 5.69 7.15 -12.90
N PHE A 122 4.41 7.43 -12.63
CA PHE A 122 3.47 7.94 -13.63
C PHE A 122 3.71 9.41 -13.98
N ALA A 123 4.24 10.21 -13.06
CA ALA A 123 4.79 11.53 -13.39
C ALA A 123 5.96 11.40 -14.37
N THR A 124 6.85 10.43 -14.17
CA THR A 124 8.00 10.20 -15.08
C THR A 124 7.51 9.77 -16.46
N ILE A 125 6.51 8.88 -16.53
CA ILE A 125 5.90 8.44 -17.80
C ILE A 125 5.21 9.62 -18.52
N ALA A 126 4.56 10.51 -17.78
CA ALA A 126 3.90 11.68 -18.37
C ALA A 126 4.90 12.66 -19.01
N LEU A 127 6.04 12.89 -18.36
CA LEU A 127 7.09 13.79 -18.85
C LEU A 127 7.96 13.16 -19.94
N ASN A 128 8.18 11.85 -19.87
CA ASN A 128 8.96 11.11 -20.85
C ASN A 128 8.34 9.72 -21.10
N PRO A 129 7.37 9.61 -22.03
CA PRO A 129 6.69 8.35 -22.31
C PRO A 129 7.60 7.23 -22.82
N SER A 130 8.73 7.60 -23.44
CA SER A 130 9.70 6.67 -24.02
C SER A 130 10.76 6.19 -23.04
N VAL A 131 10.74 6.67 -21.79
CA VAL A 131 11.65 6.21 -20.73
C VAL A 131 11.62 4.69 -20.60
N SER A 132 12.78 4.03 -20.52
CA SER A 132 12.82 2.59 -20.36
C SER A 132 12.54 2.20 -18.91
N ILE A 133 11.44 1.49 -18.67
CA ILE A 133 11.06 0.91 -17.38
C ILE A 133 10.95 -0.59 -17.56
N MET A 134 11.80 -1.36 -16.87
CA MET A 134 11.84 -2.82 -17.00
C MET A 134 11.92 -3.30 -18.46
N PHE A 135 12.78 -2.66 -19.25
CA PHE A 135 12.99 -2.94 -20.69
C PHE A 135 11.78 -2.61 -21.60
N LEU A 136 10.75 -1.96 -21.08
CA LEU A 136 9.60 -1.48 -21.85
C LEU A 136 9.61 0.05 -21.95
N PRO A 137 9.08 0.64 -23.04
CA PRO A 137 8.72 2.05 -23.06
C PRO A 137 7.74 2.36 -21.92
N GLY A 138 7.95 3.48 -21.24
CA GLY A 138 7.21 3.87 -20.04
C GLY A 138 5.70 3.91 -20.26
N TRP A 139 5.24 4.36 -21.42
CA TRP A 139 3.81 4.35 -21.76
C TRP A 139 3.23 2.93 -21.86
N ILE A 140 3.98 1.97 -22.41
CA ILE A 140 3.57 0.55 -22.46
C ILE A 140 3.54 -0.04 -21.06
N PHE A 141 4.59 0.21 -20.28
CA PHE A 141 4.63 -0.19 -18.86
C PHE A 141 3.43 0.38 -18.10
N GLY A 142 3.12 1.66 -18.28
CA GLY A 142 1.98 2.33 -17.66
C GLY A 142 0.63 1.69 -18.02
N LEU A 143 0.39 1.39 -19.30
CA LEU A 143 -0.84 0.72 -19.73
C LEU A 143 -0.98 -0.68 -19.13
N ILE A 144 0.09 -1.48 -19.15
CA ILE A 144 0.10 -2.82 -18.55
C ILE A 144 -0.14 -2.73 -17.04
N TYR A 145 0.55 -1.81 -16.37
CA TYR A 145 0.41 -1.60 -14.93
C TYR A 145 -1.03 -1.24 -14.57
N ILE A 146 -1.64 -0.26 -15.24
CA ILE A 146 -3.04 0.14 -15.00
C ILE A 146 -3.99 -1.04 -15.27
N GLY A 147 -3.78 -1.81 -16.33
CA GLY A 147 -4.58 -3.00 -16.62
C GLY A 147 -4.53 -4.03 -15.48
N ILE A 148 -3.33 -4.32 -14.96
CA ILE A 148 -3.13 -5.23 -13.82
C ILE A 148 -3.78 -4.66 -12.56
N THR A 149 -3.59 -3.38 -12.27
CA THR A 149 -4.17 -2.71 -11.09
C THR A 149 -5.69 -2.73 -11.13
N ILE A 150 -6.30 -2.43 -12.28
CA ILE A 150 -7.76 -2.49 -12.50
C ILE A 150 -8.27 -3.92 -12.27
N TRP A 151 -7.58 -4.93 -12.80
CA TRP A 151 -7.91 -6.32 -12.57
C TRP A 151 -7.78 -6.71 -11.08
N GLY A 152 -6.74 -6.23 -10.41
CA GLY A 152 -6.50 -6.40 -8.97
C GLY A 152 -7.66 -5.91 -8.12
N VAL A 153 -8.10 -4.65 -8.32
CA VAL A 153 -9.25 -4.04 -7.63
C VAL A 153 -10.51 -4.90 -7.77
N ARG A 154 -10.74 -5.51 -8.95
CA ARG A 154 -11.93 -6.36 -9.19
C ARG A 154 -11.83 -7.73 -8.53
N SER A 155 -10.64 -8.33 -8.53
CA SER A 155 -10.48 -9.71 -8.11
C SER A 155 -10.58 -9.88 -6.58
N LYS A 156 -10.23 -8.86 -5.79
CA LYS A 156 -10.12 -8.90 -4.31
C LYS A 156 -9.36 -10.14 -3.80
N ARG A 157 -8.44 -10.68 -4.59
CA ARG A 157 -7.73 -11.94 -4.28
C ARG A 157 -6.49 -11.75 -3.42
N ASP A 158 -5.98 -10.52 -3.33
CA ASP A 158 -4.76 -10.19 -2.63
C ASP A 158 -4.98 -9.06 -1.62
N ASN A 159 -4.05 -8.95 -0.66
CA ASN A 159 -4.04 -7.88 0.35
C ASN A 159 -3.28 -6.64 -0.19
N ILE A 160 -3.45 -6.31 -1.48
CA ILE A 160 -2.76 -5.19 -2.14
C ILE A 160 -3.74 -4.03 -2.32
N GLY A 161 -3.34 -2.83 -1.89
CA GLY A 161 -4.10 -1.58 -2.08
C GLY A 161 -4.04 -1.05 -3.52
N HIS A 162 -4.62 -1.80 -4.46
CA HIS A 162 -4.61 -1.46 -5.89
C HIS A 162 -5.27 -0.11 -6.18
N GLU A 163 -6.29 0.28 -5.43
CA GLU A 163 -6.92 1.60 -5.53
C GLU A 163 -6.01 2.73 -5.03
N ALA A 164 -5.20 2.51 -3.98
CA ALA A 164 -4.18 3.50 -3.58
C ALA A 164 -3.15 3.70 -4.69
N HIS A 165 -2.72 2.62 -5.36
CA HIS A 165 -1.81 2.69 -6.51
C HIS A 165 -2.43 3.49 -7.66
N LEU A 166 -3.69 3.22 -7.98
CA LEU A 166 -4.40 3.88 -9.07
C LEU A 166 -4.57 5.38 -8.82
N GLY A 167 -4.97 5.74 -7.60
CA GLY A 167 -5.14 7.14 -7.19
C GLY A 167 -3.81 7.89 -7.17
N GLY A 168 -2.75 7.26 -6.64
CA GLY A 168 -1.41 7.83 -6.62
C GLY A 168 -0.84 8.05 -8.02
N ALA A 169 -0.97 7.05 -8.90
CA ALA A 169 -0.56 7.13 -10.31
C ALA A 169 -1.27 8.27 -11.05
N LEU A 170 -2.60 8.36 -10.92
CA LEU A 170 -3.39 9.42 -11.55
C LEU A 170 -2.96 10.81 -11.04
N ILE A 171 -2.85 11.01 -9.73
CA ILE A 171 -2.46 12.30 -9.17
C ILE A 171 -1.05 12.71 -9.59
N GLY A 172 -0.11 11.75 -9.63
CA GLY A 172 1.26 12.05 -10.04
C GLY A 172 1.33 12.46 -11.51
N MET A 173 0.60 11.75 -12.38
CA MET A 173 0.47 12.08 -13.79
C MET A 173 -0.17 13.47 -13.98
N LEU A 174 -1.30 13.75 -13.32
CA LEU A 174 -1.99 15.04 -13.44
C LEU A 174 -1.14 16.21 -12.94
N LEU A 175 -0.41 16.04 -11.84
CA LEU A 175 0.49 17.08 -11.34
C LEU A 175 1.68 17.30 -12.25
N ALA A 176 2.26 16.25 -12.83
CA ALA A 176 3.30 16.42 -13.84
C ALA A 176 2.80 17.28 -15.02
N ILE A 177 1.54 17.07 -15.45
CA ILE A 177 0.89 17.89 -16.48
C ILE A 177 0.76 19.35 -16.08
N CYS A 178 0.30 19.62 -14.86
CA CYS A 178 0.17 20.98 -14.39
C CYS A 178 1.51 21.69 -14.22
N LEU A 179 2.57 20.96 -13.87
CA LEU A 179 3.89 21.53 -13.56
C LEU A 179 4.75 21.75 -14.81
N LYS A 180 4.56 20.96 -15.87
CA LYS A 180 5.29 21.02 -17.14
C LYS A 180 4.33 20.85 -18.34
N PRO A 181 3.45 21.83 -18.59
CA PRO A 181 2.47 21.73 -19.67
C PRO A 181 3.11 21.68 -21.07
N ASP A 182 4.25 22.35 -21.26
CA ASP A 182 4.95 22.40 -22.55
C ASP A 182 5.48 21.02 -22.98
N ASP A 183 6.07 20.28 -22.04
CA ASP A 183 6.64 18.93 -22.26
C ASP A 183 5.55 17.89 -22.67
N ILE A 184 4.28 18.23 -22.46
CA ILE A 184 3.13 17.34 -22.74
C ILE A 184 2.45 17.64 -24.07
N GLN A 185 2.67 18.80 -24.69
CA GLN A 185 2.06 19.09 -25.99
C GLN A 185 2.48 18.08 -27.06
N GLU A 186 3.68 17.52 -26.95
CA GLU A 186 4.18 16.47 -27.85
C GLU A 186 3.75 15.06 -27.43
N ASN A 187 3.39 14.87 -26.15
CA ASN A 187 3.22 13.56 -25.51
C ASN A 187 1.78 13.27 -25.03
N TYR A 188 0.84 14.20 -25.26
CA TYR A 188 -0.51 14.16 -24.70
C TYR A 188 -1.28 12.89 -25.05
N ILE A 189 -1.00 12.25 -26.20
CA ILE A 189 -1.67 11.01 -26.59
C ILE A 189 -1.42 9.88 -25.59
N TYR A 190 -0.20 9.74 -25.09
CA TYR A 190 0.16 8.70 -24.11
C TYR A 190 -0.49 8.98 -22.75
N VAL A 191 -0.52 10.25 -22.37
CA VAL A 191 -1.21 10.71 -21.16
C VAL A 191 -2.70 10.37 -21.26
N LEU A 192 -3.37 10.68 -22.38
CA LEU A 192 -4.78 10.39 -22.58
C LEU A 192 -5.07 8.89 -22.57
N LEU A 193 -4.23 8.09 -23.24
CA LEU A 193 -4.35 6.64 -23.30
C LEU A 193 -4.32 5.99 -21.90
N ILE A 194 -3.60 6.58 -20.95
CA ILE A 194 -3.49 6.08 -19.58
C ILE A 194 -4.54 6.71 -18.67
N ALA A 195 -4.68 8.04 -18.71
CA ALA A 195 -5.52 8.80 -17.79
C ALA A 195 -7.01 8.58 -18.05
N VAL A 196 -7.45 8.51 -19.31
CA VAL A 196 -8.88 8.36 -19.63
C VAL A 196 -9.45 7.03 -19.13
N PRO A 197 -8.86 5.85 -19.43
CA PRO A 197 -9.35 4.59 -18.87
C PRO A 197 -9.29 4.55 -17.34
N THR A 198 -8.25 5.15 -16.75
CA THR A 198 -8.10 5.25 -15.30
C THR A 198 -9.22 6.08 -14.67
N LEU A 199 -9.53 7.25 -15.23
CA LEU A 199 -10.61 8.13 -14.78
C LEU A 199 -11.98 7.47 -14.95
N VAL A 200 -12.23 6.83 -16.10
CA VAL A 200 -13.46 6.10 -16.35
C VAL A 200 -13.62 4.96 -15.32
N PHE A 201 -12.56 4.20 -15.06
CA PHE A 201 -12.61 3.15 -14.06
C PHE A 201 -12.87 3.69 -12.66
N ILE A 202 -12.15 4.74 -12.22
CA ILE A 202 -12.37 5.39 -10.92
C ILE A 202 -13.82 5.90 -10.79
N TYR A 203 -14.36 6.50 -11.84
CA TYR A 203 -15.75 6.94 -11.86
C TYR A 203 -16.70 5.75 -11.68
N LEU A 204 -16.48 4.64 -12.41
CA LEU A 204 -17.30 3.44 -12.31
C LEU A 204 -17.23 2.80 -10.91
N ILE A 205 -16.04 2.71 -10.30
CA ILE A 205 -15.89 2.08 -8.99
C ILE A 205 -16.57 2.88 -7.88
N ILE A 206 -16.58 4.21 -7.99
CA ILE A 206 -17.21 5.10 -7.00
C ILE A 206 -18.72 5.15 -7.19
N THR A 207 -19.21 5.24 -8.43
CA THR A 207 -20.64 5.47 -8.72
C THR A 207 -21.43 4.18 -8.89
N ARG A 208 -20.81 3.13 -9.41
CA ARG A 208 -21.46 1.84 -9.71
C ARG A 208 -20.62 0.67 -9.22
N PRO A 209 -20.34 0.58 -7.90
CA PRO A 209 -19.52 -0.50 -7.34
C PRO A 209 -20.08 -1.90 -7.66
N HIS A 210 -21.41 -2.04 -7.79
CA HIS A 210 -22.06 -3.30 -8.15
C HIS A 210 -21.69 -3.82 -9.55
N ILE A 211 -21.33 -2.97 -10.51
CA ILE A 211 -20.92 -3.40 -11.87
C ILE A 211 -19.59 -4.18 -11.83
N LEU A 212 -18.77 -3.92 -10.82
CA LEU A 212 -17.52 -4.65 -10.60
C LEU A 212 -17.76 -6.00 -9.92
N MET A 213 -18.92 -6.18 -9.28
CA MET A 213 -19.35 -7.39 -8.58
C MET A 213 -20.16 -8.33 -9.50
N ILE A 214 -20.04 -8.21 -10.83
CA ILE A 214 -20.51 -9.29 -11.70
C ILE A 214 -19.68 -10.51 -11.35
N ASP A 215 -20.34 -11.45 -10.66
CA ASP A 215 -19.81 -12.74 -10.33
C ASP A 215 -19.25 -13.36 -11.61
N ASN A 216 -17.93 -13.57 -11.64
CA ASN A 216 -17.35 -14.40 -12.66
C ASN A 216 -18.04 -15.77 -12.56
N LEU A 217 -18.87 -16.12 -13.54
CA LEU A 217 -19.44 -17.47 -13.73
C LEU A 217 -18.38 -18.59 -13.63
N PHE A 218 -17.11 -18.25 -13.85
CA PHE A 218 -15.95 -19.14 -13.76
C PHE A 218 -15.32 -19.30 -12.37
N PHE A 219 -15.69 -18.49 -11.36
CA PHE A 219 -14.98 -18.48 -10.09
C PHE A 219 -15.94 -18.49 -8.90
N LYS A 220 -16.54 -19.67 -8.71
CA LYS A 220 -17.22 -20.02 -7.47
C LYS A 220 -16.17 -20.40 -6.44
N THR A 221 -15.94 -19.56 -5.43
CA THR A 221 -15.37 -20.00 -4.16
C THR A 221 -15.94 -19.11 -3.06
N HIS A 222 -16.92 -19.65 -2.35
CA HIS A 222 -17.25 -19.19 -1.01
C HIS A 222 -16.03 -19.46 -0.13
N THR A 223 -15.36 -18.41 0.32
CA THR A 223 -14.46 -18.47 1.46
C THR A 223 -14.68 -17.20 2.27
N ASP A 224 -15.15 -17.37 3.50
CA ASP A 224 -15.28 -16.29 4.48
C ASP A 224 -13.98 -15.48 4.50
N HIS A 225 -14.13 -14.17 4.30
CA HIS A 225 -13.03 -13.24 4.15
C HIS A 225 -12.28 -13.06 5.47
N TYR A 226 -11.37 -13.98 5.77
CA TYR A 226 -10.31 -13.80 6.74
C TYR A 226 -9.03 -13.47 5.97
N SER A 227 -8.48 -12.28 6.21
CA SER A 227 -7.15 -11.94 5.71
C SER A 227 -6.12 -12.97 6.22
N ILE A 228 -5.02 -13.18 5.48
CA ILE A 228 -3.90 -14.02 5.94
C ILE A 228 -3.42 -13.56 7.33
N ASP A 229 -3.51 -12.25 7.58
CA ASP A 229 -3.21 -11.62 8.86
C ASP A 229 -4.20 -12.01 9.96
N HIS A 230 -5.50 -12.14 9.66
CA HIS A 230 -6.47 -12.67 10.62
C HIS A 230 -6.16 -14.12 10.99
N LYS A 231 -5.76 -14.95 10.03
CA LYS A 231 -5.41 -16.37 10.30
C LYS A 231 -4.11 -16.51 11.10
N TYR A 232 -3.11 -15.66 10.82
CA TYR A 232 -1.85 -15.60 11.59
C TYR A 232 -2.07 -15.05 13.01
N ASN A 233 -2.88 -14.00 13.15
CA ASN A 233 -3.20 -13.39 14.43
C ASN A 233 -4.12 -14.28 15.28
N GLU A 234 -5.10 -14.96 14.67
CA GLU A 234 -5.96 -15.94 15.34
C GLU A 234 -5.15 -17.15 15.82
N THR A 235 -4.25 -17.69 14.99
CA THR A 235 -3.37 -18.78 15.45
C THR A 235 -2.43 -18.35 16.58
N LYS A 236 -1.89 -17.13 16.55
CA LYS A 236 -1.05 -16.60 17.63
C LYS A 236 -1.85 -16.30 18.90
N ALA A 237 -3.04 -15.74 18.78
CA ALA A 237 -3.94 -15.48 19.91
C ALA A 237 -4.43 -16.79 20.55
N ASN A 238 -4.80 -17.78 19.74
CA ASN A 238 -5.16 -19.11 20.23
C ASN A 238 -3.97 -19.82 20.90
N GLN A 239 -2.77 -19.71 20.32
CA GLN A 239 -1.55 -20.20 20.96
C GLN A 239 -1.28 -19.50 22.30
N GLN A 240 -1.45 -18.17 22.37
CA GLN A 240 -1.27 -17.42 23.60
C GLN A 240 -2.29 -17.83 24.67
N GLN A 241 -3.57 -17.96 24.31
CA GLN A 241 -4.62 -18.44 25.22
C GLN A 241 -4.34 -19.86 25.72
N GLU A 242 -3.80 -20.72 24.86
CA GLU A 242 -3.42 -22.09 25.25
C GLU A 242 -2.22 -22.07 26.22
N ILE A 243 -1.24 -21.19 26.01
CA ILE A 243 -0.14 -20.96 26.95
C ILE A 243 -0.65 -20.38 28.28
N ASP A 244 -1.50 -19.37 28.27
CA ASP A 244 -2.04 -18.75 29.48
C ASP A 244 -2.85 -19.78 30.30
N ARG A 245 -3.66 -20.61 29.62
CA ARG A 245 -4.36 -21.73 30.24
C ARG A 245 -3.39 -22.74 30.89
N ILE A 246 -2.27 -23.03 30.25
CA ILE A 246 -1.24 -23.91 30.80
C ILE A 246 -0.58 -23.27 32.02
N LEU A 247 -0.25 -21.97 31.98
CA LEU A 247 0.33 -21.23 33.11
C LEU A 247 -0.63 -21.21 34.31
N ASP A 248 -1.92 -20.98 34.07
CA ASP A 248 -2.97 -21.06 35.10
C ASP A 248 -3.07 -22.45 35.74
N LYS A 249 -2.94 -23.50 34.92
CA LYS A 249 -2.93 -24.89 35.38
C LYS A 249 -1.71 -25.18 36.26
N ILE A 250 -0.54 -24.68 35.89
CA ILE A 250 0.68 -24.74 36.72
C ILE A 250 0.45 -24.00 38.04
N SER A 251 -0.11 -22.80 38.00
CA SER A 251 -0.36 -21.99 39.19
C SER A 251 -1.29 -22.68 40.19
N LYS A 252 -2.31 -23.42 39.71
CA LYS A 252 -3.31 -24.06 40.58
C LYS A 252 -2.93 -25.47 41.02
N ARG A 253 -2.19 -26.23 40.20
CA ARG A 253 -1.98 -27.68 40.39
C ARG A 253 -0.51 -28.11 40.31
N GLY A 254 0.42 -27.19 40.13
CA GLY A 254 1.85 -27.44 40.01
C GLY A 254 2.26 -28.02 38.65
N ILE A 255 3.56 -27.92 38.33
CA ILE A 255 4.11 -28.26 37.01
C ILE A 255 4.00 -29.74 36.63
N ASN A 256 3.84 -30.62 37.63
CA ASN A 256 3.65 -32.06 37.43
C ASN A 256 2.26 -32.41 36.88
N SER A 257 1.31 -31.47 36.93
CA SER A 257 -0.05 -31.65 36.39
C SER A 257 -0.14 -31.53 34.87
N LEU A 258 0.96 -31.17 34.20
CA LEU A 258 1.01 -31.03 32.74
C LEU A 258 1.19 -32.38 32.03
N SER A 259 0.41 -32.56 30.97
CA SER A 259 0.59 -33.63 29.99
C SER A 259 1.89 -33.44 29.19
N GLN A 260 2.35 -34.51 28.54
CA GLN A 260 3.56 -34.45 27.69
C GLN A 260 3.41 -33.44 26.53
N LYS A 261 2.19 -33.28 26.00
CA LYS A 261 1.89 -32.31 24.94
C LYS A 261 2.01 -30.87 25.44
N GLU A 262 1.45 -30.55 26.62
CA GLU A 262 1.54 -29.23 27.25
C GLU A 262 3.00 -28.87 27.60
N LYS A 263 3.77 -29.84 28.12
CA LYS A 263 5.20 -29.64 28.42
C LYS A 263 6.03 -29.36 27.16
N LYS A 264 5.74 -30.03 26.05
CA LYS A 264 6.41 -29.80 24.76
C LYS A 264 6.08 -28.40 24.23
N MET A 265 4.81 -28.02 24.26
CA MET A 265 4.34 -26.70 23.80
C MET A 265 5.01 -25.55 24.57
N LEU A 266 5.13 -25.67 25.90
CA LEU A 266 5.87 -24.73 26.75
C LEU A 266 7.36 -24.62 26.38
N LYS A 267 8.03 -25.75 26.14
CA LYS A 267 9.44 -25.78 25.73
C LYS A 267 9.66 -25.15 24.36
N ASP A 268 8.76 -25.38 23.42
CA ASP A 268 8.83 -24.81 22.08
C ASP A 268 8.56 -23.31 22.11
N TYR A 269 7.67 -22.84 23.00
CA TYR A 269 7.40 -21.43 23.22
C TYR A 269 8.59 -20.69 23.87
N SER A 270 9.27 -21.30 24.84
CA SER A 270 10.43 -20.69 25.52
C SER A 270 11.70 -20.59 24.65
N LYS A 271 11.72 -21.23 23.48
CA LYS A 271 12.86 -21.22 22.55
C LYS A 271 12.76 -20.17 21.44
N LYS A 272 11.62 -19.48 21.34
CA LYS A 272 11.41 -18.34 20.45
C LYS A 272 11.73 -17.04 21.17
#